data_AF-A0A817DTQ8-F1
#
_entry.id   AF-A0A817DTQ8-F1
#
_cell.length_a   1.000
_cell.length_b   1.000
_cell.length_c   1.000
_cell.angle_alpha   90.00
_cell.angle_beta   90.00
_cell.angle_gamma   90.00
#
_symmetry.space_group_name_H-M   'P 1'
#
loop_
_entity.id
_entity.type
_entity.pdbx_description
1 polymer ?
#
loop_
_entity_poly.entity_id
_entity_poly.type
_entity_poly.pdbx_seq_one_letter_code
_entity_poly.pdbx_strand_id
1 'polypeptide(L)' 'MQLKAAFQNYESLRRVYDSKIIEMAMQRGFYMTPEQWPLLLYGYTTHVSIIDPIIDKLLTKTSFQTAIQQYQPML' A
#
# COMPACT_ATOMS: atom_id res chain seq x y z
N MET A 1 9.83 -15.17 -18.02
CA MET A 1 9.11 -15.04 -16.73
C MET A 1 7.71 -15.59 -16.89
N GLN A 2 7.14 -16.23 -15.87
CA GLN A 2 5.75 -16.70 -15.85
C GLN A 2 5.07 -16.25 -14.54
N LEU A 3 3.77 -15.91 -14.63
CA LEU A 3 2.98 -15.55 -13.44
C LEU A 3 2.65 -16.80 -12.62
N LYS A 4 2.73 -16.68 -11.29
CA LYS A 4 2.19 -17.69 -10.38
C LYS A 4 0.68 -17.81 -10.60
N ALA A 5 0.12 -19.01 -10.45
CA ALA A 5 -1.30 -19.28 -10.66
C ALA A 5 -2.23 -18.32 -9.89
N ALA A 6 -1.85 -17.94 -8.66
CA ALA A 6 -2.59 -17.00 -7.82
C ALA A 6 -2.70 -15.57 -8.39
N PHE A 7 -1.93 -15.23 -9.44
CA PHE A 7 -1.87 -13.88 -10.02
C PHE A 7 -2.30 -13.86 -11.50
N GLN A 8 -2.96 -14.91 -11.98
CA GLN A 8 -3.45 -14.98 -13.37
C GLN A 8 -4.79 -14.24 -13.58
N ASN A 9 -5.41 -13.75 -12.51
CA ASN A 9 -6.55 -12.84 -12.55
C ASN A 9 -6.06 -11.39 -12.36
N TYR A 10 -6.54 -10.47 -13.20
CA TYR A 10 -6.21 -9.04 -13.13
C TYR A 10 -6.42 -8.44 -11.74
N GLU A 11 -7.56 -8.69 -11.08
CA GLU A 11 -7.85 -8.12 -9.77
C GLU A 11 -6.87 -8.61 -8.70
N SER A 12 -6.52 -9.90 -8.75
CA SER A 12 -5.54 -10.50 -7.85
C SER A 12 -4.14 -9.95 -8.09
N LEU A 13 -3.74 -9.80 -9.35
CA LEU A 13 -2.46 -9.20 -9.72
C LEU A 13 -2.40 -7.72 -9.34
N ARG A 14 -3.48 -6.97 -9.58
CA ARG A 14 -3.57 -5.54 -9.31
C ARG A 14 -3.50 -5.23 -7.82
N ARG A 15 -4.18 -6.01 -6.97
CA ARG A 15 -4.07 -5.89 -5.51
C ARG A 15 -2.64 -6.12 -5.03
N VAL A 16 -1.91 -7.08 -5.61
CA VAL A 16 -0.50 -7.32 -5.24
C VAL A 16 0.38 -6.17 -5.70
N TYR A 17 0.13 -5.64 -6.89
CA TYR A 17 0.83 -4.47 -7.42
C TYR A 17 0.63 -3.24 -6.52
N ASP A 18 -0.62 -2.89 -6.19
CA ASP A 18 -0.91 -1.74 -5.33
C ASP A 18 -0.29 -1.91 -3.94
N SER A 19 -0.42 -3.11 -3.35
CA SER A 19 0.18 -3.43 -2.05
C SER A 19 1.70 -3.25 -2.04
N LYS A 20 2.38 -3.57 -3.15
CA LYS A 20 3.83 -3.40 -3.25
C LYS A 20 4.25 -1.95 -3.39
N ILE A 21 3.49 -1.13 -4.12
CA ILE A 21 3.76 0.31 -4.20
C ILE A 21 3.59 0.97 -2.83
N ILE A 22 2.47 0.67 -2.15
CA ILE A 22 2.17 1.25 -0.83
C ILE A 22 3.24 0.84 0.19
N GLU A 23 3.63 -0.43 0.21
CA GLU A 23 4.70 -0.93 1.09
C GLU A 23 6.03 -0.21 0.83
N MET A 24 6.42 -0.02 -0.43
CA MET A 24 7.64 0.70 -0.80
C MET A 24 7.63 2.17 -0.41
N ALA A 25 6.46 2.82 -0.46
CA ALA A 25 6.28 4.21 -0.03
C ALA A 25 6.40 4.33 1.49
N MET A 26 5.72 3.47 2.24
CA MET A 26 5.80 3.43 3.70
C MET A 26 7.24 3.18 4.19
N GLN A 27 7.97 2.27 3.53
CA GLN A 27 9.39 2.02 3.84
C GLN A 27 10.29 3.25 3.64
N ARG A 28 9.89 4.18 2.75
CA ARG A 28 10.59 5.44 2.49
C ARG A 28 10.06 6.62 3.33
N GLY A 29 9.14 6.37 4.25
CA GLY A 29 8.51 7.41 5.07
C GLY A 29 7.52 8.28 4.30
N PHE A 30 7.02 7.82 3.15
CA PHE A 30 5.99 8.53 2.40
C PHE A 30 4.61 8.04 2.86
N TYR A 31 3.94 8.87 3.66
CA TYR A 31 2.62 8.60 4.21
C TYR A 31 1.56 9.41 3.48
N MET A 32 0.58 8.72 2.91
CA MET A 32 -0.58 9.30 2.22
C MET A 32 -1.86 8.73 2.82
N THR A 33 -2.92 9.52 2.78
CA THR A 33 -4.25 9.06 3.21
C THR A 33 -4.82 8.06 2.19
N PRO A 34 -5.74 7.18 2.60
CA PRO A 34 -6.33 6.21 1.69
C PRO A 34 -7.09 6.82 0.51
N GLU A 35 -7.52 8.08 0.60
CA GLU A 35 -8.17 8.82 -0.50
C GLU A 35 -7.18 9.35 -1.54
N GLN A 36 -5.92 9.56 -1.16
CA GLN A 36 -4.85 10.04 -2.06
C GLN A 36 -4.30 8.93 -2.96
N TRP A 37 -4.29 7.69 -2.46
CA TRP A 37 -3.78 6.53 -3.18
C TRP A 37 -4.57 6.20 -4.46
N PRO A 38 -5.91 6.15 -4.47
CA PRO A 38 -6.71 6.02 -5.68
C PRO A 38 -6.36 7.04 -6.75
N LEU A 39 -6.21 8.31 -6.35
CA LEU A 39 -5.86 9.37 -7.29
C LEU A 39 -4.49 9.12 -7.94
N LEU A 40 -3.49 8.70 -7.16
CA LEU A 40 -2.15 8.40 -7.66
C LEU A 40 -2.10 7.13 -8.53
N LEU A 41 -2.78 6.06 -8.10
CA LEU A 41 -2.67 4.74 -8.70
C LEU A 41 -3.65 4.52 -9.87
N TYR A 42 -4.72 5.30 -9.92
CA TYR A 42 -5.83 5.10 -10.87
C TYR A 42 -6.31 6.40 -11.54
N GLY A 43 -5.98 7.57 -11.01
CA GLY A 43 -6.41 8.87 -11.56
C GLY A 43 -7.79 9.34 -11.11
N TYR A 44 -8.42 8.64 -10.15
CA TYR A 44 -9.75 8.98 -9.62
C TYR A 44 -9.93 8.50 -8.17
N THR A 45 -10.96 8.98 -7.49
CA THR A 45 -11.14 8.81 -6.03
C THR A 45 -12.02 7.62 -5.62
N THR A 46 -12.61 6.86 -6.55
CA THR A 46 -13.59 5.80 -6.22
C THR A 46 -13.01 4.47 -5.74
N HIS A 47 -11.68 4.32 -5.64
CA HIS A 47 -11.00 3.07 -5.22
C HIS A 47 -10.59 2.99 -3.74
N VAL A 48 -11.13 3.85 -2.87
CA VAL A 48 -10.80 3.86 -1.42
C VAL A 48 -11.04 2.49 -0.79
N SER A 49 -12.17 1.84 -1.08
CA SER A 49 -12.53 0.51 -0.57
C SER A 49 -11.58 -0.63 -0.98
N ILE A 50 -10.77 -0.44 -2.03
CA ILE A 50 -9.72 -1.39 -2.41
C ILE A 50 -8.44 -1.13 -1.62
N ILE A 51 -8.14 0.15 -1.35
CA ILE A 51 -6.89 0.61 -0.74
C ILE A 51 -6.93 0.48 0.79
N ASP A 52 -8.03 0.84 1.46
CA ASP A 52 -8.11 0.79 2.93
C ASP A 52 -7.68 -0.58 3.48
N PRO A 53 -8.21 -1.73 2.97
CA PRO A 53 -7.82 -3.04 3.49
C PRO A 53 -6.35 -3.40 3.20
N ILE A 54 -5.75 -2.81 2.16
CA ILE A 54 -4.33 -2.99 1.85
C ILE A 54 -3.48 -2.26 2.88
N ILE A 55 -3.83 -1.00 3.19
CA ILE A 55 -3.15 -0.18 4.19
C ILE A 55 -3.25 -0.85 5.57
N ASP A 56 -4.44 -1.27 5.98
CA ASP A 56 -4.66 -1.96 7.26
C ASP A 56 -3.79 -3.22 7.39
N LYS A 57 -3.71 -4.01 6.31
CA LYS A 57 -2.88 -5.22 6.26
C LYS A 57 -1.37 -4.91 6.32
N LEU A 58 -0.94 -3.74 5.87
CA LEU A 58 0.46 -3.32 5.94
C LEU A 58 0.81 -2.74 7.31
N LEU A 59 -0.09 -1.96 7.90
CA LEU A 59 0.07 -1.42 9.25
C LEU A 59 0.12 -2.54 10.29
N THR A 60 -0.72 -3.57 10.19
CA THR A 60 -0.69 -4.74 11.09
C THR A 60 0.62 -5.53 11.04
N LYS A 61 1.36 -5.47 9.92
CA LYS A 61 2.69 -6.09 9.81
C LYS A 61 3.82 -5.20 10.33
N THR A 62 3.55 -3.91 10.48
CA THR A 62 4.54 -2.94 10.93
C THR A 62 4.55 -2.93 12.44
N SER A 63 5.69 -3.24 13.05
CA SER A 63 5.79 -3.20 14.51
C SER A 63 5.62 -1.76 15.01
N PHE A 64 5.01 -1.57 16.17
CA PHE A 64 4.86 -0.25 16.79
C PHE A 64 6.20 0.48 16.96
N GLN A 65 7.27 -0.27 17.25
CA GLN A 65 8.61 0.28 17.39
C GLN A 65 9.19 0.76 16.05
N THR A 66 8.90 0.06 14.95
CA THR A 66 9.22 0.52 13.60
C THR A 66 8.47 1.80 13.26
N ALA A 67 7.18 1.90 13.63
CA ALA A 67 6.40 3.12 13.42
C ALA A 67 7.04 4.32 14.14
N ILE A 68 7.40 4.18 15.43
CA ILE A 68 8.08 5.25 16.18
C ILE A 68 9.37 5.69 15.48
N GLN A 69 10.21 4.74 15.07
CA GLN A 69 11.48 5.05 14.38
C GLN A 69 11.26 5.77 13.06
N GLN A 70 10.18 5.48 12.33
CA GLN A 70 9.87 6.14 11.07
C GLN A 70 9.32 7.57 11.26
N TYR A 71 8.74 7.89 12.42
CA TYR A 71 8.28 9.24 12.76
C TYR A 71 9.36 10.10 13.44
N GLN A 72 10.46 9.50 13.91
CA GLN A 72 11.60 10.20 14.52
C GLN A 72 12.45 11.10 13.58
N PRO A 73 12.65 10.85 12.27
CA PRO A 73 13.55 11.65 11.45
C PRO A 73 12.98 13.03 11.03
N MET A 74 11.84 13.45 11.58
CA MET A 74 11.21 14.75 11.33
C MET A 74 11.33 15.75 12.51
N LEU A 75 12.15 15.45 13.52
CA LEU A 75 12.52 16.33 14.64
C LEU A 75 14.03 16.58 14.66
#